data_AF-A0A432UFL2-F1
#
_entry.id   AF-A0A432UFL2-F1
#
_cell.length_a   1.000
_cell.length_b   1.000
_cell.length_c   1.000
_cell.angle_alpha   90.00
_cell.angle_beta   90.00
_cell.angle_gamma   90.00
#
_symmetry.space_group_name_H-M   'P 1'
#
loop_
_entity.id
_entity.type
_entity.pdbx_description
1 polymer ?
#
loop_
_entity_poly.entity_id
_entity_poly.type
_entity_poly.pdbx_seq_one_letter_code
_entity_poly.pdbx_strand_id
1 'polypeptide(L)'
;MEVWQAGILGVLQGLTEFLPISSSGHLVLVEDLLRFHGGLAFDAFIHLGTLLAVLLYFRRDWLGMLGDLGPGGPGRRLFLLILWATVPGGLAGLLLADIIEARFRTPISVSFFLALMSLPLILGEILGRKRRRAEDLGWGEALGIGLAQALALFPGTSRSGITMAAALLLGLSRPEAARFSFLLSAPIIAGAGLLGALRGCQQGLPFLVMLSGFLGALTAGLLAISFLLSFLRRHTFYPFVIYRVALAATIFFLFGTPVQAATPYSRVVTVLTREIPLENLSDPPPESLTPALLLPGGRFLLADYARVKGAPFLEAVFPDGRSFPVHLEGYDGYLDLAFLRLPHQVRERSRLLFAKTFPAPGTFLHLVTSSIPLRVYPAWVVQAPKESRLRGLLETVRFGIYSPVFKEGFLFSPQGEVAGFVDLAQAALRSAVPGWLLRLSVKKFLTQGEVEWAWLGVETVALTPVVRRALGLKQSFGLLVLRVYPGSPAARAGLVAGSEVQALGNRVYPVGGDVILEGAGRPLYEPVELQALVLGREPGEVLGLRVWHKGRLRYIKVKLGRRREP
;
A
#
# COMPACT_ATOMS: atom_id res chain seq x y z
N MET A 1 -4.35 -4.20 -12.33
CA MET A 1 -3.98 -5.54 -11.83
C MET A 1 -3.80 -6.46 -13.00
N GLU A 2 -2.71 -7.22 -13.03
CA GLU A 2 -2.40 -8.21 -14.06
C GLU A 2 -3.12 -9.55 -13.78
N VAL A 3 -3.30 -10.38 -14.81
CA VAL A 3 -4.01 -11.68 -14.70
C VAL A 3 -3.38 -12.60 -13.64
N TRP A 4 -2.06 -12.72 -13.60
CA TRP A 4 -1.37 -13.58 -12.63
C TRP A 4 -1.50 -13.07 -11.19
N GLN A 5 -1.60 -11.75 -10.99
CA GLN A 5 -1.82 -11.14 -9.67
C GLN A 5 -3.21 -11.51 -9.14
N ALA A 6 -4.21 -11.44 -10.02
CA ALA A 6 -5.57 -11.87 -9.71
C ALA A 6 -5.63 -13.35 -9.33
N GLY A 7 -4.92 -14.21 -10.06
CA GLY A 7 -4.80 -15.62 -9.73
C GLY A 7 -4.22 -15.86 -8.32
N ILE A 8 -3.19 -15.12 -7.92
CA ILE A 8 -2.61 -15.20 -6.57
C ILE A 8 -3.61 -14.79 -5.49
N LEU A 9 -4.32 -13.66 -5.68
CA LEU A 9 -5.35 -13.21 -4.75
C LEU A 9 -6.51 -14.22 -4.67
N GLY A 10 -6.89 -14.81 -5.81
CA GLY A 10 -7.84 -15.90 -5.88
C GLY A 10 -7.41 -17.10 -5.04
N VAL A 11 -6.18 -17.59 -5.24
CA VAL A 11 -5.64 -18.71 -4.45
C VAL A 11 -5.62 -18.38 -2.96
N LEU A 12 -5.17 -17.18 -2.59
CA LEU A 12 -5.15 -16.75 -1.19
C LEU A 12 -6.55 -16.75 -0.58
N GLN A 13 -7.53 -16.18 -1.27
CA GLN A 13 -8.93 -16.19 -0.86
C GLN A 13 -9.45 -17.63 -0.70
N GLY A 14 -9.21 -18.50 -1.69
CA GLY A 14 -9.66 -19.88 -1.66
C GLY A 14 -9.09 -20.68 -0.49
N LEU A 15 -7.81 -20.51 -0.17
CA LEU A 15 -7.19 -21.14 1.00
C LEU A 15 -7.79 -20.61 2.30
N THR A 16 -7.85 -19.29 2.44
CA THR A 16 -8.10 -18.62 3.73
C THR A 16 -9.58 -18.46 4.08
N GLU A 17 -10.51 -18.61 3.13
CA GLU A 17 -11.96 -18.52 3.40
C GLU A 17 -12.44 -19.67 4.29
N PHE A 18 -11.90 -20.87 4.05
CA PHE A 18 -12.33 -22.09 4.74
C PHE A 18 -11.47 -22.45 5.94
N LEU A 19 -10.17 -22.20 5.84
CA LEU A 19 -9.26 -22.33 6.98
C LEU A 19 -9.68 -21.33 8.07
N PRO A 20 -9.66 -21.69 9.36
CA PRO A 20 -10.10 -20.82 10.44
C PRO A 20 -9.05 -19.75 10.79
N ILE A 21 -8.48 -19.06 9.78
CA ILE A 21 -7.33 -18.15 9.88
C ILE A 21 -7.60 -16.73 9.39
N SER A 22 -8.83 -16.43 8.95
CA SER A 22 -9.33 -15.11 8.52
C SER A 22 -8.85 -14.64 7.14
N SER A 23 -9.66 -14.88 6.10
CA SER A 23 -9.42 -14.43 4.72
C SER A 23 -9.23 -12.92 4.58
N SER A 24 -10.09 -12.12 5.21
CA SER A 24 -10.01 -10.66 5.15
C SER A 24 -8.68 -10.09 5.67
N GLY A 25 -8.10 -10.68 6.72
CA GLY A 25 -6.81 -10.26 7.26
C GLY A 25 -5.66 -10.55 6.28
N HIS A 26 -5.70 -11.70 5.62
CA HIS A 26 -4.68 -12.10 4.65
C HIS A 26 -4.76 -11.30 3.37
N LEU A 27 -5.97 -11.11 2.82
CA LEU A 27 -6.17 -10.28 1.62
C LEU A 27 -5.66 -8.87 1.87
N VAL A 28 -6.09 -8.22 2.95
CA VAL A 28 -5.63 -6.86 3.28
C VAL A 28 -4.10 -6.79 3.36
N LEU A 29 -3.43 -7.75 4.00
CA LEU A 29 -1.97 -7.76 4.11
C LEU A 29 -1.28 -8.00 2.76
N VAL A 30 -1.78 -8.93 1.95
CA VAL A 30 -1.14 -9.30 0.67
C VAL A 30 -1.38 -8.25 -0.41
N GLU A 31 -2.59 -7.70 -0.50
CA GLU A 31 -2.88 -6.57 -1.40
C GLU A 31 -1.99 -5.36 -1.07
N ASP A 32 -1.83 -5.08 0.23
CA ASP A 32 -1.01 -3.99 0.74
C ASP A 32 0.49 -4.20 0.47
N LEU A 33 1.00 -5.42 0.70
CA LEU A 33 2.40 -5.78 0.54
C LEU A 33 2.82 -5.90 -0.93
N LEU A 34 2.02 -6.59 -1.75
CA LEU A 34 2.34 -6.87 -3.15
C LEU A 34 1.87 -5.77 -4.11
N ARG A 35 1.12 -4.79 -3.59
CA ARG A 35 0.46 -3.73 -4.36
C ARG A 35 -0.54 -4.28 -5.40
N PHE A 36 -1.07 -5.47 -5.18
CA PHE A 36 -2.10 -6.06 -6.03
C PHE A 36 -3.45 -5.58 -5.51
N HIS A 37 -3.92 -4.42 -5.98
CA HIS A 37 -5.20 -3.89 -5.54
C HIS A 37 -6.27 -4.41 -6.49
N GLY A 38 -7.04 -5.40 -6.06
CA GLY A 38 -8.22 -5.86 -6.79
C GLY A 38 -9.40 -4.90 -6.62
N GLY A 39 -9.49 -4.29 -5.43
CA GLY A 39 -10.60 -3.45 -5.02
C GLY A 39 -11.79 -4.29 -4.54
N LEU A 40 -12.68 -3.67 -3.76
CA LEU A 40 -13.80 -4.34 -3.08
C LEU A 40 -14.68 -5.19 -4.02
N ALA A 41 -14.86 -4.74 -5.26
CA ALA A 41 -15.67 -5.45 -6.24
C ALA A 41 -14.99 -6.74 -6.75
N PHE A 42 -13.68 -6.72 -6.95
CA PHE A 42 -12.92 -7.92 -7.31
C PHE A 42 -12.90 -8.91 -6.15
N ASP A 43 -12.63 -8.44 -4.93
CA ASP A 43 -12.62 -9.27 -3.73
C ASP A 43 -13.95 -9.99 -3.57
N ALA A 44 -15.07 -9.27 -3.68
CA ALA A 44 -16.39 -9.87 -3.59
C ALA A 44 -16.68 -10.84 -4.75
N PHE A 45 -16.13 -10.59 -5.95
CA PHE A 45 -16.27 -11.50 -7.09
C PHE A 45 -15.54 -12.83 -6.86
N ILE A 46 -14.30 -12.82 -6.36
CA ILE A 46 -13.54 -14.05 -6.13
C ILE A 46 -14.17 -14.92 -5.02
N HIS A 47 -14.99 -14.35 -4.13
CA HIS A 47 -15.81 -15.12 -3.18
C HIS A 47 -16.82 -16.05 -3.88
N LEU A 48 -17.27 -15.74 -5.10
CA LEU A 48 -18.12 -16.65 -5.88
C LEU A 48 -17.36 -17.93 -6.27
N GLY A 49 -16.04 -17.86 -6.44
CA GLY A 49 -15.20 -19.05 -6.64
C GLY A 49 -15.23 -19.97 -5.42
N THR A 50 -15.11 -19.40 -4.22
CA THR A 50 -15.24 -20.16 -2.97
C THR A 50 -16.66 -20.69 -2.75
N LEU A 51 -17.71 -19.95 -3.12
CA LEU A 51 -19.09 -20.44 -3.08
C LEU A 51 -19.24 -21.70 -3.94
N LEU A 52 -18.76 -21.64 -5.18
CA LEU A 52 -18.83 -22.78 -6.09
C LEU A 52 -18.02 -23.97 -5.55
N ALA A 53 -16.89 -23.74 -4.89
CA ALA A 53 -16.12 -24.80 -4.24
C ALA A 53 -16.96 -25.57 -3.19
N VAL A 54 -17.67 -24.87 -2.32
CA VAL A 54 -18.56 -25.50 -1.31
C VAL A 54 -19.71 -26.24 -1.97
N LEU A 55 -20.36 -25.64 -2.97
CA LEU A 55 -21.48 -26.26 -3.68
C LEU A 55 -21.05 -27.56 -4.39
N LEU A 56 -19.88 -27.56 -5.03
CA LEU A 56 -19.36 -28.74 -5.72
C LEU A 56 -18.88 -29.82 -4.75
N TYR A 57 -18.15 -29.44 -3.70
CA TYR A 57 -17.62 -30.40 -2.72
C TYR A 57 -18.75 -31.12 -1.98
N PHE A 58 -19.75 -30.37 -1.51
CA PHE A 58 -20.90 -30.88 -0.76
C PHE A 58 -22.12 -31.16 -1.64
N ARG A 59 -21.95 -31.36 -2.96
CA ARG A 59 -23.07 -31.57 -3.90
C ARG A 59 -24.03 -32.66 -3.46
N ARG A 60 -23.53 -33.72 -2.83
CA ARG A 60 -24.35 -34.84 -2.33
C ARG A 60 -25.17 -34.42 -1.11
N ASP A 61 -24.60 -33.64 -0.19
CA ASP A 61 -25.33 -33.08 0.95
C ASP A 61 -26.43 -32.13 0.46
N TRP A 62 -26.13 -31.24 -0.50
CA TRP A 62 -27.12 -30.34 -1.09
C TRP A 62 -28.26 -31.10 -1.77
N LEU A 63 -27.95 -32.07 -2.62
CA LEU A 63 -28.96 -32.90 -3.28
C LEU A 63 -29.75 -33.74 -2.27
N GLY A 64 -29.13 -34.24 -1.21
CA GLY A 64 -29.81 -34.96 -0.13
C GLY A 64 -30.77 -34.05 0.65
N MET A 65 -30.34 -32.84 0.99
CA MET A 65 -31.17 -31.84 1.67
C MET A 65 -32.38 -31.42 0.83
N LEU A 66 -32.21 -31.27 -0.49
CA LEU A 66 -33.27 -30.88 -1.43
C LEU A 66 -34.15 -32.06 -1.89
N GLY A 67 -33.62 -33.28 -1.89
CA GLY A 67 -34.36 -34.49 -2.24
C GLY A 67 -35.23 -35.01 -1.10
N ASP A 68 -34.92 -34.66 0.14
CA ASP A 68 -35.61 -35.08 1.36
C ASP A 68 -36.44 -33.94 1.98
N LEU A 69 -37.17 -33.18 1.15
CA LEU A 69 -38.01 -32.04 1.58
C LEU A 69 -39.36 -32.46 2.21
N GLY A 70 -39.62 -33.77 2.34
CA GLY A 70 -40.79 -34.29 3.04
C GLY A 70 -40.86 -33.84 4.51
N PRO A 71 -42.05 -33.81 5.13
CA PRO A 71 -42.17 -33.57 6.57
C PRO A 71 -41.39 -34.62 7.38
N GLY A 72 -40.45 -34.17 8.22
CA GLY A 72 -39.68 -35.05 9.13
C GLY A 72 -38.34 -35.59 8.60
N GLY A 73 -37.97 -35.30 7.36
CA GLY A 73 -36.70 -35.74 6.77
C GLY A 73 -35.46 -35.12 7.45
N PRO A 74 -34.41 -35.90 7.79
CA PRO A 74 -33.17 -35.36 8.34
C PRO A 74 -32.48 -34.36 7.41
N GLY A 75 -32.62 -34.52 6.09
CA GLY A 75 -32.08 -33.58 5.09
C GLY A 75 -32.77 -32.21 5.15
N ARG A 76 -34.10 -32.18 5.17
CA ARG A 76 -34.87 -30.93 5.35
C ARG A 76 -34.52 -30.23 6.65
N ARG A 77 -34.38 -30.96 7.76
CA ARG A 77 -34.07 -30.36 9.05
C ARG A 77 -32.71 -29.65 9.02
N LEU A 78 -31.66 -30.31 8.51
CA LEU A 78 -30.34 -29.70 8.38
C LEU A 78 -30.38 -28.44 7.50
N PHE A 79 -31.09 -28.49 6.38
CA PHE A 79 -31.28 -27.35 5.49
C PHE A 79 -31.91 -26.15 6.20
N LEU A 80 -32.99 -26.39 6.96
CA LEU A 80 -33.66 -25.32 7.70
C LEU A 80 -32.81 -24.78 8.86
N LEU A 81 -32.01 -25.63 9.52
CA LEU A 81 -31.06 -25.19 10.55
C LEU A 81 -29.98 -24.27 9.95
N ILE A 82 -29.50 -24.56 8.74
CA ILE A 82 -28.54 -23.70 8.01
C ILE A 82 -29.16 -22.34 7.69
N LEU A 83 -30.38 -22.32 7.15
CA LEU A 83 -31.08 -21.06 6.86
C LEU A 83 -31.33 -20.27 8.14
N TRP A 84 -31.76 -20.93 9.22
CA TRP A 84 -32.00 -20.29 10.51
C TRP A 84 -30.72 -19.71 11.13
N ALA A 85 -29.61 -20.46 11.11
CA ALA A 85 -28.30 -19.99 11.56
C ALA A 85 -27.72 -18.88 10.67
N THR A 86 -28.20 -18.73 9.43
CA THR A 86 -27.76 -17.65 8.53
C THR A 86 -28.35 -16.30 8.94
N VAL A 87 -29.57 -16.27 9.47
CA VAL A 87 -30.32 -15.04 9.73
C VAL A 87 -29.55 -14.03 10.57
N PRO A 88 -28.96 -14.36 11.74
CA PRO A 88 -28.31 -13.34 12.57
C PRO A 88 -27.06 -12.75 11.90
N GLY A 89 -26.26 -13.56 11.21
CA GLY A 89 -25.07 -13.09 10.49
C GLY A 89 -25.43 -12.21 9.29
N GLY A 90 -26.45 -12.60 8.52
CA GLY A 90 -26.94 -11.80 7.40
C GLY A 90 -27.53 -10.45 7.85
N LEU A 91 -28.35 -10.46 8.90
CA LEU A 91 -28.95 -9.25 9.46
C LEU A 91 -27.89 -8.29 10.02
N ALA A 92 -26.93 -8.82 10.78
CA ALA A 92 -25.82 -8.02 11.30
C ALA A 92 -25.00 -7.41 10.15
N GLY A 93 -24.75 -8.18 9.07
CA GLY A 93 -24.05 -7.66 7.88
C GLY A 93 -24.80 -6.51 7.21
N LEU A 94 -26.13 -6.61 7.06
CA LEU A 94 -26.93 -5.54 6.47
C LEU A 94 -26.98 -4.28 7.32
N LEU A 95 -26.94 -4.40 8.66
CA LEU A 95 -27.12 -3.27 9.57
C LEU A 95 -25.80 -2.63 10.03
N LEU A 96 -24.71 -3.40 10.11
CA LEU A 96 -23.49 -2.98 10.81
C LEU A 96 -22.21 -3.03 9.97
N ALA A 97 -22.21 -3.65 8.78
CA ALA A 97 -20.97 -3.86 8.01
C ALA A 97 -20.24 -2.54 7.72
N ASP A 98 -20.93 -1.51 7.22
CA ASP A 98 -20.31 -0.23 6.86
C ASP A 98 -19.69 0.49 8.09
N ILE A 99 -20.38 0.44 9.23
CA ILE A 99 -19.92 1.05 10.49
C ILE A 99 -18.67 0.34 11.01
N ILE A 100 -18.70 -1.01 10.99
CA ILE A 100 -17.59 -1.82 11.46
C ILE A 100 -16.38 -1.67 10.53
N GLU A 101 -16.61 -1.64 9.21
CA GLU A 101 -15.56 -1.43 8.22
C GLU A 101 -14.87 -0.07 8.42
N ALA A 102 -15.66 0.99 8.58
CA ALA A 102 -15.11 2.34 8.76
C ALA A 102 -14.26 2.50 10.02
N ARG A 103 -14.61 1.80 11.12
CA ARG A 103 -13.94 1.97 12.43
C ARG A 103 -12.84 0.94 12.72
N PHE A 104 -12.97 -0.28 12.22
CA PHE A 104 -12.15 -1.41 12.66
C PHE A 104 -11.30 -2.04 11.55
N ARG A 105 -11.26 -1.49 10.33
CA ARG A 105 -10.38 -1.98 9.25
C ARG A 105 -8.92 -1.50 9.37
N THR A 106 -8.44 -1.20 10.58
CA THR A 106 -7.03 -0.88 10.80
C THR A 106 -6.22 -2.15 11.08
N PRO A 107 -4.94 -2.23 10.66
CA PRO A 107 -4.08 -3.40 10.94
C PRO A 107 -4.01 -3.75 12.43
N ILE A 108 -4.01 -2.75 13.31
CA ILE A 108 -4.02 -2.95 14.77
C ILE A 108 -5.32 -3.65 15.23
N SER A 109 -6.47 -3.23 14.69
CA SER A 109 -7.76 -3.86 14.99
C SER A 109 -7.79 -5.31 14.48
N VAL A 110 -7.29 -5.55 13.26
CA VAL A 110 -7.17 -6.90 12.68
C VAL A 110 -6.30 -7.80 13.57
N SER A 111 -5.15 -7.30 14.03
CA SER A 111 -4.27 -7.99 14.97
C SER A 111 -4.99 -8.34 16.28
N PHE A 112 -5.69 -7.37 16.88
CA PHE A 112 -6.45 -7.57 18.11
C PHE A 112 -7.52 -8.66 17.95
N PHE A 113 -8.35 -8.59 16.91
CA PHE A 113 -9.41 -9.60 16.70
C PHE A 113 -8.87 -10.96 16.28
N LEU A 114 -7.75 -11.04 15.53
CA LEU A 114 -7.08 -12.31 15.25
C LEU A 114 -6.71 -13.03 16.55
N ALA A 115 -6.11 -12.31 17.51
CA ALA A 115 -5.76 -12.85 18.82
C ALA A 115 -7.00 -13.17 19.68
N LEU A 116 -7.90 -12.19 19.86
CA LEU A 116 -9.10 -12.33 20.70
C LEU A 116 -10.00 -13.47 20.23
N MET A 117 -10.27 -13.55 18.93
CA MET A 117 -11.16 -14.56 18.34
C MET A 117 -10.47 -15.92 18.13
N SER A 118 -9.21 -16.06 18.56
CA SER A 118 -8.61 -17.38 18.74
C SER A 118 -9.09 -18.04 20.05
N LEU A 119 -9.55 -17.27 21.04
CA LEU A 119 -10.03 -17.81 22.32
C LEU A 119 -11.24 -18.74 22.15
N PRO A 120 -12.30 -18.42 21.38
CA PRO A 120 -13.41 -19.33 21.17
C PRO A 120 -13.00 -20.68 20.56
N LEU A 121 -12.03 -20.71 19.65
CA LEU A 121 -11.50 -21.95 19.09
C LEU A 121 -10.77 -22.79 20.15
N ILE A 122 -9.98 -22.15 21.02
CA ILE A 122 -9.35 -22.82 22.17
C ILE A 122 -10.41 -23.37 23.11
N LEU A 123 -11.43 -22.57 23.47
CA LEU A 123 -12.51 -22.99 24.35
C LEU A 123 -13.32 -24.14 23.76
N GLY A 124 -13.63 -24.12 22.47
CA GLY A 124 -14.28 -25.24 21.78
C GLY A 124 -13.43 -26.50 21.79
N GLU A 125 -12.12 -26.36 21.68
CA GLU A 125 -11.17 -27.47 21.75
C GLU A 125 -11.00 -28.03 23.17
N ILE A 126 -11.14 -27.23 24.22
CA ILE A 126 -11.00 -27.70 25.61
C ILE A 126 -12.34 -28.23 26.15
N LEU A 127 -13.43 -27.49 25.95
CA LEU A 127 -14.73 -27.73 26.59
C LEU A 127 -15.68 -28.58 25.75
N GLY A 128 -15.50 -28.63 24.43
CA GLY A 128 -16.42 -29.32 23.52
C GLY A 128 -16.41 -30.83 23.70
N ARG A 129 -17.59 -31.45 23.87
CA ARG A 129 -17.74 -32.91 23.99
C ARG A 129 -17.32 -33.69 22.73
N LYS A 130 -17.37 -33.04 21.55
CA LYS A 130 -16.86 -33.52 20.24
C LYS A 130 -17.37 -34.90 19.79
N ARG A 131 -18.65 -35.21 20.03
CA ARG A 131 -19.28 -36.51 19.70
C ARG A 131 -20.51 -36.43 18.80
N ARG A 132 -21.18 -35.26 18.74
CA ARG A 132 -22.44 -35.07 18.01
C ARG A 132 -22.22 -34.82 16.52
N ARG A 133 -23.25 -35.07 15.73
CA ARG A 133 -23.35 -34.70 14.31
C ARG A 133 -24.16 -33.42 14.13
N ALA A 134 -24.07 -32.82 12.95
CA ALA A 134 -24.79 -31.59 12.63
C ALA A 134 -26.32 -31.76 12.71
N GLU A 135 -26.82 -32.94 12.37
CA GLU A 135 -28.23 -33.28 12.41
C GLU A 135 -28.78 -33.36 13.85
N ASP A 136 -27.92 -33.47 14.86
CA ASP A 136 -28.32 -33.52 16.27
C ASP A 136 -28.64 -32.13 16.84
N LEU A 137 -28.34 -31.04 16.11
CA LEU A 137 -28.50 -29.67 16.59
C LEU A 137 -29.96 -29.26 16.77
N GLY A 138 -30.29 -28.71 17.94
CA GLY A 138 -31.54 -28.00 18.17
C GLY A 138 -31.57 -26.63 17.47
N TRP A 139 -32.77 -26.06 17.31
CA TRP A 139 -32.96 -24.73 16.71
C TRP A 139 -32.25 -23.61 17.49
N GLY A 140 -32.27 -23.67 18.83
CA GLY A 140 -31.57 -22.70 19.68
C GLY A 140 -30.05 -22.80 19.56
N GLU A 141 -29.53 -24.02 19.38
CA GLU A 141 -28.10 -24.27 19.18
C GLU A 141 -27.64 -23.73 17.81
N ALA A 142 -28.43 -23.98 16.75
CA ALA A 142 -28.18 -23.40 15.42
C ALA A 142 -28.25 -21.86 15.43
N LEU A 143 -29.21 -21.28 16.15
CA LEU A 143 -29.27 -19.83 16.35
C LEU A 143 -28.02 -19.30 17.06
N GLY A 144 -27.53 -20.02 18.07
CA GLY A 144 -26.28 -19.69 18.77
C GLY A 144 -25.07 -19.65 17.83
N ILE A 145 -24.96 -20.61 16.90
CA ILE A 145 -23.93 -20.58 15.85
C ILE A 145 -24.10 -19.37 14.93
N GLY A 146 -25.36 -19.02 14.58
CA GLY A 146 -25.66 -17.83 13.79
C GLY A 146 -25.31 -16.51 14.49
N LEU A 147 -25.57 -16.40 15.79
CA LEU A 147 -25.16 -15.25 16.61
C LEU A 147 -23.63 -15.14 16.68
N ALA A 148 -22.93 -16.26 16.84
CA ALA A 148 -21.48 -16.29 16.77
C ALA A 148 -20.96 -15.83 15.39
N GLN A 149 -21.66 -16.20 14.31
CA GLN A 149 -21.33 -15.75 12.95
C GLN A 149 -21.45 -14.23 12.77
N ALA A 150 -22.34 -13.54 13.50
CA ALA A 150 -22.42 -12.08 13.45
C ALA A 150 -21.12 -11.39 13.91
N LEU A 151 -20.34 -12.03 14.80
CA LEU A 151 -19.03 -11.52 15.23
C LEU A 151 -18.00 -11.55 14.10
N ALA A 152 -18.25 -12.31 13.02
CA ALA A 152 -17.35 -12.37 11.87
C ALA A 152 -17.25 -11.04 11.10
N LEU A 153 -18.12 -10.07 11.37
CA LEU A 153 -18.02 -8.71 10.84
C LEU A 153 -16.77 -7.99 11.31
N PHE A 154 -16.26 -8.29 12.51
CA PHE A 154 -15.02 -7.71 13.00
C PHE A 154 -13.83 -8.25 12.19
N PRO A 155 -13.04 -7.38 11.53
CA PRO A 155 -11.89 -7.79 10.72
C PRO A 155 -10.91 -8.64 11.52
N GLY A 156 -10.49 -9.79 10.99
CA GLY A 156 -9.59 -10.72 11.70
C GLY A 156 -10.29 -11.86 12.47
N THR A 157 -11.61 -11.83 12.63
CA THR A 157 -12.35 -12.86 13.38
C THR A 157 -12.31 -14.24 12.72
N SER A 158 -12.31 -14.31 11.37
CA SER A 158 -12.60 -15.52 10.59
C SER A 158 -14.01 -16.05 10.83
N ARG A 159 -14.86 -15.95 9.79
CA ARG A 159 -16.20 -16.52 9.82
C ARG A 159 -16.19 -18.03 10.08
N SER A 160 -15.41 -18.78 9.31
CA SER A 160 -15.25 -20.23 9.50
C SER A 160 -14.74 -20.58 10.90
N GLY A 161 -13.77 -19.82 11.43
CA GLY A 161 -13.25 -20.02 12.78
C GLY A 161 -14.30 -19.85 13.88
N ILE A 162 -15.07 -18.76 13.86
CA ILE A 162 -16.03 -18.46 14.93
C ILE A 162 -17.24 -19.40 14.91
N THR A 163 -17.71 -19.81 13.72
CA THR A 163 -18.81 -20.80 13.59
C THR A 163 -18.37 -22.21 13.95
N MET A 164 -17.15 -22.62 13.57
CA MET A 164 -16.59 -23.91 14.00
C MET A 164 -16.37 -23.94 15.52
N ALA A 165 -15.86 -22.85 16.11
CA ALA A 165 -15.71 -22.73 17.56
C ALA A 165 -17.05 -22.91 18.30
N ALA A 166 -18.10 -22.20 17.87
CA ALA A 166 -19.43 -22.33 18.44
C ALA A 166 -19.99 -23.75 18.29
N ALA A 167 -19.85 -24.37 17.12
CA ALA A 167 -20.27 -25.75 16.87
C ALA A 167 -19.54 -26.76 17.78
N LEU A 168 -18.23 -26.58 18.00
CA LEU A 168 -17.45 -27.43 18.91
C LEU A 168 -17.92 -27.30 20.36
N LEU A 169 -18.19 -26.08 20.82
CA LEU A 169 -18.72 -25.81 22.16
C LEU A 169 -20.09 -26.50 22.38
N LEU A 170 -20.90 -26.58 21.33
CA LEU A 170 -22.19 -27.31 21.34
C LEU A 170 -22.02 -28.84 21.24
N GLY A 171 -20.78 -29.33 21.16
CA GLY A 171 -20.44 -30.74 21.25
C GLY A 171 -20.35 -31.47 19.90
N LEU A 172 -20.39 -30.77 18.78
CA LEU A 172 -20.17 -31.37 17.46
C LEU A 172 -18.73 -31.89 17.36
N SER A 173 -18.55 -33.03 16.70
CA SER A 173 -17.21 -33.50 16.34
C SER A 173 -16.50 -32.51 15.41
N ARG A 174 -15.16 -32.49 15.39
CA ARG A 174 -14.40 -31.51 14.58
C ARG A 174 -14.76 -31.54 13.09
N PRO A 175 -14.89 -32.70 12.43
CA PRO A 175 -15.32 -32.75 11.04
C PRO A 175 -16.75 -32.24 10.84
N GLU A 176 -17.66 -32.52 11.77
CA GLU A 176 -19.06 -32.08 11.69
C GLU A 176 -19.22 -30.58 11.95
N ALA A 177 -18.44 -30.02 12.88
CA ALA A 177 -18.37 -28.58 13.10
C ALA A 177 -17.88 -27.85 11.84
N ALA A 178 -16.85 -28.38 11.18
CA ALA A 178 -16.35 -27.83 9.92
C ALA A 178 -17.38 -27.99 8.78
N ARG A 179 -17.99 -29.16 8.63
CA ARG A 179 -19.05 -29.42 7.63
C ARG A 179 -20.23 -28.45 7.82
N PHE A 180 -20.77 -28.33 9.03
CA PHE A 180 -21.87 -27.39 9.31
C PHE A 180 -21.46 -25.95 8.99
N SER A 181 -20.26 -25.53 9.39
CA SER A 181 -19.74 -24.19 9.09
C SER A 181 -19.61 -23.92 7.58
N PHE A 182 -19.23 -24.92 6.78
CA PHE A 182 -19.11 -24.77 5.32
C PHE A 182 -20.46 -24.73 4.63
N LEU A 183 -21.42 -25.55 5.06
CA LEU A 183 -22.79 -25.47 4.54
C LEU A 183 -23.43 -24.12 4.90
N LEU A 184 -23.19 -23.64 6.12
CA LEU A 184 -23.64 -22.32 6.60
C LEU A 184 -23.02 -21.15 5.83
N SER A 185 -21.80 -21.29 5.30
CA SER A 185 -21.18 -20.19 4.57
C SER A 185 -21.82 -19.95 3.21
N ALA A 186 -22.38 -20.97 2.56
CA ALA A 186 -22.95 -20.88 1.21
C ALA A 186 -24.02 -19.78 1.06
N PRO A 187 -25.12 -19.74 1.86
CA PRO A 187 -26.14 -18.70 1.71
C PRO A 187 -25.62 -17.29 1.99
N ILE A 188 -24.69 -17.12 2.93
CA ILE A 188 -24.08 -15.81 3.22
C ILE A 188 -23.14 -15.36 2.11
N ILE A 189 -22.27 -16.25 1.61
CA ILE A 189 -21.36 -15.92 0.51
C ILE A 189 -22.17 -15.61 -0.74
N ALA A 190 -23.26 -16.33 -0.99
CA ALA A 190 -24.16 -16.05 -2.11
C ALA A 190 -24.73 -14.63 -2.01
N GLY A 191 -25.26 -14.23 -0.84
CA GLY A 191 -25.77 -12.88 -0.62
C GLY A 191 -24.72 -11.79 -0.82
N ALA A 192 -23.56 -11.92 -0.16
CA ALA A 192 -22.48 -10.92 -0.24
C ALA A 192 -21.80 -10.88 -1.63
N GLY A 193 -21.53 -12.05 -2.21
CA GLY A 193 -20.86 -12.21 -3.50
C GLY A 193 -21.71 -11.75 -4.68
N LEU A 194 -23.04 -11.99 -4.66
CA LEU A 194 -23.94 -11.51 -5.71
C LEU A 194 -24.02 -9.97 -5.72
N LEU A 195 -24.16 -9.35 -4.55
CA LEU A 195 -24.15 -7.89 -4.41
C LEU A 195 -22.82 -7.29 -4.93
N GLY A 196 -21.69 -7.94 -4.60
CA GLY A 196 -20.38 -7.51 -5.06
C GLY A 196 -20.16 -7.69 -6.56
N ALA A 197 -20.61 -8.80 -7.15
CA ALA A 197 -20.50 -9.05 -8.58
C ALA A 197 -21.27 -8.01 -9.42
N LEU A 198 -22.47 -7.63 -8.98
CA LEU A 198 -23.26 -6.57 -9.62
C LEU A 198 -22.49 -5.23 -9.65
N ARG A 199 -21.85 -4.86 -8.54
CA ARG A 199 -21.00 -3.65 -8.46
C ARG A 199 -19.75 -3.77 -9.35
N GLY A 200 -19.14 -4.94 -9.44
CA GLY A 200 -17.95 -5.17 -10.27
C GLY A 200 -18.20 -5.07 -11.76
N CYS A 201 -19.33 -5.57 -12.26
CA CYS A 201 -19.72 -5.41 -13.66
C CYS A 201 -19.88 -3.92 -14.03
N GLN A 202 -20.42 -3.10 -13.13
CA GLN A 202 -20.56 -1.66 -13.35
C GLN A 202 -19.21 -0.92 -13.43
N GLN A 203 -18.14 -1.48 -12.85
CA GLN A 203 -16.81 -0.88 -12.83
C GLN A 203 -15.93 -1.28 -14.03
N GLY A 204 -16.43 -2.12 -14.95
CA GLY A 204 -15.71 -2.45 -16.19
C GLY A 204 -14.42 -3.25 -16.01
N LEU A 205 -14.34 -4.10 -14.96
CA LEU A 205 -13.15 -4.92 -14.70
C LEU A 205 -12.85 -5.89 -15.86
N PRO A 206 -11.57 -6.11 -16.24
CA PRO A 206 -11.23 -7.01 -17.34
C PRO A 206 -11.64 -8.47 -17.06
N PHE A 207 -12.36 -9.10 -18.00
CA PHE A 207 -12.89 -10.45 -17.85
C PHE A 207 -11.82 -11.49 -17.49
N LEU A 208 -10.66 -11.49 -18.15
CA LEU A 208 -9.58 -12.47 -17.90
C LEU A 208 -8.98 -12.33 -16.49
N VAL A 209 -8.92 -11.12 -15.94
CA VAL A 209 -8.46 -10.86 -14.57
C VAL A 209 -9.46 -11.44 -13.57
N MET A 210 -10.75 -11.16 -13.76
CA MET A 210 -11.82 -11.72 -12.94
C MET A 210 -11.85 -13.25 -12.99
N LEU A 211 -11.79 -13.83 -14.19
CA LEU A 211 -11.81 -15.28 -14.40
C LEU A 211 -10.62 -15.96 -13.73
N SER A 212 -9.41 -15.37 -13.82
CA SER A 212 -8.22 -15.93 -13.18
C SER A 212 -8.35 -15.97 -11.65
N GLY A 213 -8.82 -14.87 -11.03
CA GLY A 213 -9.07 -14.84 -9.59
C GLY A 213 -10.15 -15.84 -9.15
N PHE A 214 -11.25 -15.93 -9.91
CA PHE A 214 -12.32 -16.90 -9.65
C PHE A 214 -11.82 -18.35 -9.71
N LEU A 215 -11.07 -18.72 -10.74
CA LEU A 215 -10.52 -20.08 -10.89
C LEU A 215 -9.49 -20.40 -9.80
N GLY A 216 -8.66 -19.42 -9.44
CA GLY A 216 -7.74 -19.54 -8.29
C GLY A 216 -8.49 -19.82 -6.99
N ALA A 217 -9.54 -19.05 -6.70
CA ALA A 217 -10.37 -19.21 -5.50
C ALA A 217 -11.15 -20.53 -5.47
N LEU A 218 -11.70 -20.96 -6.61
CA LEU A 218 -12.40 -22.23 -6.75
C LEU A 218 -11.48 -23.43 -6.48
N THR A 219 -10.34 -23.47 -7.17
CA THR A 219 -9.40 -24.59 -7.08
C THR A 219 -8.77 -24.67 -5.69
N ALA A 220 -8.27 -23.55 -5.17
CA ALA A 220 -7.72 -23.47 -3.82
C ALA A 220 -8.78 -23.76 -2.75
N GLY A 221 -10.02 -23.32 -2.95
CA GLY A 221 -11.14 -23.61 -2.06
C GLY A 221 -11.46 -25.10 -1.95
N LEU A 222 -11.52 -25.82 -3.08
CA LEU A 222 -11.72 -27.26 -3.08
C LEU A 222 -10.59 -28.00 -2.34
N LEU A 223 -9.34 -27.57 -2.55
CA LEU A 223 -8.18 -28.12 -1.86
C LEU A 223 -8.24 -27.82 -0.36
N ALA A 224 -8.59 -26.60 0.05
CA ALA A 224 -8.68 -26.19 1.44
C ALA A 224 -9.77 -26.95 2.20
N ILE A 225 -10.96 -27.11 1.61
CA ILE A 225 -12.06 -27.90 2.20
C ILE A 225 -11.62 -29.36 2.38
N SER A 226 -11.06 -29.96 1.33
CA SER A 226 -10.58 -31.34 1.35
C SER A 226 -9.50 -31.55 2.40
N PHE A 227 -8.51 -30.66 2.44
CA PHE A 227 -7.43 -30.65 3.42
C PHE A 227 -7.97 -30.53 4.84
N LEU A 228 -8.80 -29.52 5.13
CA LEU A 228 -9.26 -29.26 6.50
C LEU A 228 -10.10 -30.42 7.04
N LEU A 229 -11.03 -30.97 6.24
CA LEU A 229 -11.83 -32.11 6.68
C LEU A 229 -10.99 -33.36 6.91
N SER A 230 -9.99 -33.61 6.07
CA SER A 230 -9.05 -34.73 6.26
C SER A 230 -8.19 -34.53 7.51
N PHE A 231 -7.68 -33.31 7.70
CA PHE A 231 -6.86 -32.92 8.84
C PHE A 231 -7.61 -33.05 10.17
N LEU A 232 -8.83 -32.52 10.26
CA LEU A 232 -9.64 -32.53 11.48
C LEU A 232 -10.17 -33.91 11.90
N ARG A 233 -10.04 -34.92 11.03
CA ARG A 233 -10.26 -36.32 11.43
C ARG A 233 -9.15 -36.84 12.34
N ARG A 234 -7.94 -36.28 12.27
CA ARG A 234 -6.75 -36.76 12.99
C ARG A 234 -6.12 -35.72 13.92
N HIS A 235 -6.45 -34.45 13.76
CA HIS A 235 -5.81 -33.33 14.45
C HIS A 235 -6.83 -32.35 15.08
N THR A 236 -6.31 -31.44 15.90
CA THR A 236 -7.05 -30.41 16.63
C THR A 236 -6.95 -29.05 15.95
N PHE A 237 -7.67 -28.04 16.46
CA PHE A 237 -7.60 -26.67 15.95
C PHE A 237 -6.36 -25.88 16.40
N TYR A 238 -5.53 -26.40 17.32
CA TYR A 238 -4.39 -25.67 17.89
C TYR A 238 -3.39 -25.12 16.86
N PRO A 239 -3.03 -25.83 15.76
CA PRO A 239 -2.12 -25.27 14.76
C PRO A 239 -2.64 -23.99 14.11
N PHE A 240 -3.96 -23.89 13.88
CA PHE A 240 -4.57 -22.67 13.33
C PHE A 240 -4.60 -21.54 14.37
N VAL A 241 -4.82 -21.86 15.64
CA VAL A 241 -4.72 -20.89 16.75
C VAL A 241 -3.31 -20.31 16.85
N ILE A 242 -2.28 -21.17 16.84
CA ILE A 242 -0.88 -20.74 16.88
C ILE A 242 -0.58 -19.81 15.71
N TYR A 243 -1.00 -20.20 14.51
CA TYR A 243 -0.85 -19.38 13.31
C TYR A 243 -1.49 -17.99 13.45
N ARG A 244 -2.75 -17.93 13.90
CA ARG A 244 -3.47 -16.66 14.10
C ARG A 244 -2.80 -15.76 15.12
N VAL A 245 -2.35 -16.31 16.25
CA VAL A 245 -1.68 -15.55 17.31
C VAL A 245 -0.31 -15.07 16.84
N ALA A 246 0.45 -15.90 16.12
CA ALA A 246 1.73 -15.50 15.53
C ALA A 246 1.55 -14.38 14.50
N LEU A 247 0.53 -14.49 13.63
CA LEU A 247 0.18 -13.45 12.67
C LEU A 247 -0.26 -12.16 13.39
N ALA A 248 -1.12 -12.26 14.40
CA ALA A 248 -1.51 -11.12 15.22
C ALA A 248 -0.30 -10.43 15.85
N ALA A 249 0.61 -11.18 16.46
CA ALA A 249 1.84 -10.65 17.05
C ALA A 249 2.73 -9.95 16.01
N THR A 250 2.85 -10.53 14.81
CA THR A 250 3.61 -9.94 13.70
C THR A 250 3.00 -8.61 13.28
N ILE A 251 1.68 -8.55 13.07
CA ILE A 251 0.98 -7.30 12.74
C ILE A 251 1.10 -6.30 13.90
N PHE A 252 0.96 -6.73 15.16
CA PHE A 252 1.10 -5.82 16.29
C PHE A 252 2.50 -5.23 16.39
N PHE A 253 3.55 -6.02 16.14
CA PHE A 253 4.93 -5.54 16.14
C PHE A 253 5.19 -4.56 15.00
N LEU A 254 4.63 -4.82 13.81
CA LEU A 254 4.81 -3.96 12.64
C LEU A 254 4.02 -2.64 12.74
N PHE A 255 2.82 -2.66 13.32
CA PHE A 255 1.88 -1.54 13.28
C PHE A 255 1.58 -0.91 14.65
N GLY A 256 1.74 -1.65 15.75
CA GLY A 256 1.30 -1.28 17.11
C GLY A 256 2.39 -0.76 18.04
N THR A 257 3.66 -1.11 17.83
CA THR A 257 4.77 -0.58 18.64
C THR A 257 5.47 0.56 17.91
N PRO A 258 5.22 1.84 18.25
CA PRO A 258 6.12 2.90 17.84
C PRO A 258 7.49 2.58 18.45
N VAL A 259 8.52 2.43 17.62
CA VAL A 259 9.89 2.28 18.14
C VAL A 259 10.19 3.59 18.88
N GLN A 260 10.50 3.51 20.17
CA GLN A 260 10.86 4.69 20.94
C GLN A 260 12.00 5.38 20.20
N ALA A 261 11.80 6.65 19.87
CA ALA A 261 12.71 7.41 19.03
C ALA A 261 14.12 7.38 19.65
N ALA A 262 14.98 6.48 19.19
CA ALA A 262 16.36 6.49 19.55
C ALA A 262 16.95 7.87 19.17
N THR A 263 18.04 8.25 19.84
CA THR A 263 18.82 9.47 19.67
C THR A 263 19.02 10.01 18.22
N PRO A 264 19.09 9.20 17.13
CA PRO A 264 19.20 9.74 15.77
C PRO A 264 18.07 10.69 15.32
N TYR A 265 16.87 10.63 15.91
CA TYR A 265 15.72 11.45 15.42
C TYR A 265 15.52 12.76 16.17
N SER A 266 16.45 13.14 17.05
CA SER A 266 16.37 14.37 17.85
C SER A 266 16.28 15.68 17.05
N ARG A 267 16.54 15.62 15.73
CA ARG A 267 16.38 16.75 14.81
C ARG A 267 15.01 16.83 14.16
N VAL A 268 14.16 15.81 14.29
CA VAL A 268 12.78 15.89 13.82
C VAL A 268 11.96 16.60 14.88
N VAL A 269 11.15 17.56 14.44
CA VAL A 269 10.22 18.34 15.27
C VAL A 269 8.84 18.25 14.66
N THR A 270 7.80 18.52 15.45
CA THR A 270 6.43 18.61 14.91
C THR A 270 6.09 20.08 14.71
N VAL A 271 5.65 20.46 13.52
CA VAL A 271 5.11 21.80 13.25
C VAL A 271 3.59 21.73 13.33
N LEU A 272 3.05 22.52 14.24
CA LEU A 272 1.63 22.81 14.40
C LEU A 272 1.24 23.92 13.45
N THR A 273 0.14 23.72 12.74
CA THR A 273 -0.53 24.74 11.94
C THR A 273 -1.94 24.93 12.47
N ARG A 274 -2.37 26.19 12.62
CA ARG A 274 -3.74 26.54 12.98
C ARG A 274 -4.33 27.39 11.87
N GLU A 275 -5.45 26.96 11.31
CA GLU A 275 -6.23 27.84 10.42
C GLU A 275 -7.16 28.71 11.25
N ILE A 276 -7.40 29.96 10.85
CA ILE A 276 -8.43 30.79 11.47
C ILE A 276 -9.71 30.59 10.67
N PRO A 277 -10.75 29.91 11.20
CA PRO A 277 -12.02 29.81 10.50
C PRO A 277 -12.67 31.21 10.47
N LEU A 278 -12.68 31.83 9.28
CA LEU A 278 -13.28 33.16 9.06
C LEU A 278 -14.79 33.19 9.34
N GLU A 279 -15.46 32.03 9.30
CA GLU A 279 -16.92 31.91 9.40
C GLU A 279 -17.42 31.52 10.80
N ASN A 280 -16.56 31.02 11.70
CA ASN A 280 -17.00 30.58 13.03
C ASN A 280 -15.87 30.62 14.08
N LEU A 281 -15.75 31.75 14.80
CA LEU A 281 -14.74 31.96 15.85
C LEU A 281 -14.97 31.14 17.13
N SER A 282 -16.11 30.46 17.23
CA SER A 282 -16.55 29.69 18.40
C SER A 282 -15.93 28.29 18.48
N ASP A 283 -15.60 27.71 17.32
CA ASP A 283 -15.03 26.36 17.23
C ASP A 283 -13.50 26.44 17.33
N PRO A 284 -12.84 25.49 18.02
CA PRO A 284 -11.39 25.43 18.03
C PRO A 284 -10.88 25.31 16.59
N PRO A 285 -9.88 26.10 16.18
CA PRO A 285 -9.36 26.08 14.83
C PRO A 285 -8.88 24.66 14.47
N PRO A 286 -9.14 24.17 13.25
CA PRO A 286 -8.61 22.87 12.83
C PRO A 286 -7.07 22.92 12.90
N GLU A 287 -6.50 22.00 13.67
CA GLU A 287 -5.05 21.86 13.83
C GLU A 287 -4.52 20.78 12.88
N SER A 288 -3.43 21.09 12.17
CA SER A 288 -2.72 20.10 11.36
C SER A 288 -1.26 19.99 11.80
N LEU A 289 -0.74 18.76 11.78
CA LEU A 289 0.60 18.41 12.24
C LEU A 289 1.46 17.94 11.07
N THR A 290 2.60 18.58 10.83
CA THR A 290 3.57 18.12 9.84
C THR A 290 4.96 17.92 10.46
N PRO A 291 5.70 16.86 10.12
CA PRO A 291 7.04 16.69 10.64
C PRO A 291 7.98 17.66 9.93
N ALA A 292 8.90 18.27 10.69
CA ALA A 292 9.95 19.12 10.15
C ALA A 292 11.33 18.70 10.64
N LEU A 293 12.36 18.94 9.84
CA LEU A 293 13.74 18.54 10.12
C LEU A 293 14.59 19.78 10.42
N LEU A 294 15.20 19.81 11.60
CA LEU A 294 16.16 20.85 12.00
C LEU A 294 17.45 20.77 11.18
N LEU A 295 17.66 21.80 10.37
CA LEU A 295 18.78 21.92 9.45
C LEU A 295 20.08 22.30 10.17
N PRO A 296 21.25 22.05 9.53
CA PRO A 296 22.55 22.39 10.10
C PRO A 296 22.64 23.87 10.46
N GLY A 297 23.21 24.15 11.63
CA GLY A 297 23.27 25.49 12.18
C GLY A 297 22.04 25.88 12.99
N GLY A 298 21.03 25.00 13.15
CA GLY A 298 19.97 25.15 14.15
C GLY A 298 19.04 26.36 14.01
N ARG A 299 19.03 27.03 12.86
CA ARG A 299 18.24 28.25 12.60
C ARG A 299 17.03 28.02 11.70
N PHE A 300 17.05 26.94 10.92
CA PHE A 300 16.02 26.63 9.94
C PHE A 300 15.48 25.21 10.11
N LEU A 301 14.21 25.03 9.76
CA LEU A 301 13.53 23.74 9.66
C LEU A 301 13.14 23.48 8.20
N LEU A 302 13.21 22.22 7.77
CA LEU A 302 12.69 21.77 6.48
C LEU A 302 11.38 21.02 6.71
N ALA A 303 10.29 21.44 6.06
CA ALA A 303 8.95 20.85 6.20
C ALA A 303 8.26 20.66 4.83
N ASP A 304 7.08 20.03 4.83
CA ASP A 304 6.19 19.98 3.68
C ASP A 304 5.62 21.39 3.40
N TYR A 305 5.81 21.92 2.20
CA TYR A 305 5.30 23.26 1.84
C TYR A 305 3.78 23.29 1.78
N ALA A 306 3.12 22.25 1.27
CA ALA A 306 1.67 22.18 1.16
C ALA A 306 0.97 22.27 2.53
N ARG A 307 1.67 21.90 3.61
CA ARG A 307 1.15 21.96 4.99
C ARG A 307 1.28 23.31 5.66
N VAL A 308 2.24 24.13 5.24
CA VAL A 308 2.57 25.39 5.93
C VAL A 308 2.23 26.62 5.10
N LYS A 309 2.02 26.46 3.80
CA LYS A 309 1.66 27.56 2.90
C LYS A 309 0.34 28.19 3.32
N GLY A 310 0.35 29.50 3.55
CA GLY A 310 -0.86 30.28 3.88
C GLY A 310 -1.36 30.08 5.32
N ALA A 311 -0.69 29.24 6.13
CA ALA A 311 -1.05 29.09 7.53
C ALA A 311 -0.75 30.40 8.30
N PRO A 312 -1.72 30.99 9.00
CA PRO A 312 -1.53 32.23 9.72
C PRO A 312 -0.65 32.05 10.97
N PHE A 313 -0.63 30.84 11.52
CA PHE A 313 0.14 30.49 12.71
C PHE A 313 0.90 29.19 12.49
N LEU A 314 2.21 29.24 12.73
CA LEU A 314 3.12 28.10 12.68
C LEU A 314 3.93 28.03 13.97
N GLU A 315 3.92 26.88 14.62
CA GLU A 315 4.68 26.64 15.85
C GLU A 315 5.43 25.31 15.76
N ALA A 316 6.73 25.34 16.01
CA ALA A 316 7.57 24.15 16.05
C ALA A 316 7.68 23.62 17.48
N VAL A 317 7.19 22.40 17.72
CA VAL A 317 7.27 21.68 18.99
C VAL A 317 8.38 20.64 18.92
N PHE A 318 9.36 20.79 19.79
CA PHE A 318 10.53 19.92 19.90
C PHE A 318 10.22 18.68 20.75
N PRO A 319 10.95 17.57 20.55
CA PRO A 319 10.77 16.35 21.34
C PRO A 319 10.98 16.52 22.86
N ASP A 320 11.68 17.56 23.29
CA ASP A 320 11.89 17.90 24.70
C ASP A 320 10.79 18.80 25.30
N GLY A 321 9.72 19.05 24.53
CA GLY A 321 8.56 19.84 24.95
C GLY A 321 8.70 21.35 24.72
N ARG A 322 9.87 21.85 24.31
CA ARG A 322 10.02 23.28 23.97
C ARG A 322 9.25 23.59 22.68
N SER A 323 8.61 24.75 22.63
CA SER A 323 7.96 25.23 21.41
C SER A 323 8.44 26.63 21.03
N PHE A 324 8.45 26.91 19.72
CA PHE A 324 8.87 28.19 19.18
C PHE A 324 7.96 28.59 18.01
N PRO A 325 7.55 29.87 17.91
CA PRO A 325 6.91 30.36 16.69
C PRO A 325 7.89 30.28 15.53
N VAL A 326 7.42 29.94 14.35
CA VAL A 326 8.25 29.89 13.13
C VAL A 326 7.59 30.63 11.98
N HIS A 327 8.39 31.08 11.03
CA HIS A 327 7.91 31.78 9.83
C HIS A 327 8.47 31.14 8.57
N LEU A 328 7.69 31.12 7.49
CA LEU A 328 8.16 30.68 6.19
C LEU A 328 9.19 31.68 5.65
N GLU A 329 10.44 31.26 5.47
CA GLU A 329 11.54 32.08 4.93
C GLU A 329 11.75 31.84 3.43
N GLY A 330 11.58 30.60 2.98
CA GLY A 330 11.75 30.22 1.58
C GLY A 330 11.11 28.89 1.27
N TYR A 331 11.11 28.50 0.00
CA TYR A 331 10.52 27.25 -0.46
C TYR A 331 11.28 26.68 -1.67
N ASP A 332 11.09 25.38 -1.91
CA ASP A 332 11.55 24.67 -3.09
C ASP A 332 10.32 24.18 -3.88
N GLY A 333 9.95 24.92 -4.92
CA GLY A 333 8.78 24.60 -5.74
C GLY A 333 8.90 23.31 -6.54
N TYR A 334 10.10 22.73 -6.69
CA TYR A 334 10.27 21.46 -7.38
C TYR A 334 10.05 20.25 -6.48
N LEU A 335 10.44 20.35 -5.20
CA LEU A 335 10.31 19.27 -4.23
C LEU A 335 9.13 19.44 -3.27
N ASP A 336 8.41 20.56 -3.36
CA ASP A 336 7.32 20.94 -2.46
C ASP A 336 7.79 21.06 -1.00
N LEU A 337 8.96 21.69 -0.79
CA LEU A 337 9.56 21.85 0.54
C LEU A 337 9.52 23.29 1.02
N ALA A 338 9.30 23.48 2.32
CA ALA A 338 9.36 24.77 2.99
C ALA A 338 10.58 24.87 3.90
N PHE A 339 11.20 26.05 3.92
CA PHE A 339 12.23 26.44 4.86
C PHE A 339 11.63 27.40 5.88
N LEU A 340 11.48 26.93 7.13
CA LEU A 340 10.92 27.71 8.22
C LEU A 340 12.06 28.26 9.10
N ARG A 341 11.96 29.51 9.50
CA ARG A 341 12.94 30.18 10.34
C ARG A 341 12.52 30.15 11.81
N LEU A 342 13.47 29.76 12.67
CA LEU A 342 13.36 29.85 14.12
C LEU A 342 13.76 31.26 14.61
N PRO A 343 13.21 31.72 15.75
CA PRO A 343 13.51 33.03 16.31
C PRO A 343 14.96 33.10 16.81
N HIS A 344 15.47 31.98 17.32
CA HIS A 344 16.82 31.85 17.84
C HIS A 344 17.46 30.54 17.38
N GLN A 345 18.78 30.51 17.41
CA GLN A 345 19.55 29.32 17.07
C GLN A 345 19.40 28.25 18.16
N VAL A 346 18.92 27.07 17.79
CA VAL A 346 18.80 25.93 18.69
C VAL A 346 20.07 25.08 18.66
N ARG A 347 20.63 24.79 19.83
CA ARG A 347 21.87 24.01 19.95
C ARG A 347 21.67 22.57 19.47
N GLU A 348 22.55 22.12 18.58
CA GLU A 348 22.52 20.79 17.99
C GLU A 348 23.35 19.80 18.83
N ARG A 349 22.87 18.58 19.02
CA ARG A 349 23.60 17.51 19.74
C ARG A 349 24.21 16.45 18.82
N SER A 350 23.88 16.44 17.53
CA SER A 350 24.28 15.40 16.56
C SER A 350 24.45 15.99 15.17
N ARG A 351 25.32 15.43 14.32
CA ARG A 351 25.51 15.88 12.93
C ARG A 351 24.36 15.36 12.05
N LEU A 352 23.76 16.23 11.24
CA LEU A 352 22.79 15.81 10.23
C LEU A 352 23.51 15.26 9.00
N LEU A 353 23.20 14.02 8.62
CA LEU A 353 23.71 13.38 7.42
C LEU A 353 22.55 13.04 6.50
N PHE A 354 22.74 13.25 5.20
CA PHE A 354 21.81 12.84 4.17
C PHE A 354 22.46 11.74 3.34
N ALA A 355 21.68 10.72 2.97
CA ALA A 355 22.13 9.67 2.08
C ALA A 355 22.69 10.27 0.78
N LYS A 356 23.77 9.68 0.25
CA LYS A 356 24.44 10.17 -0.98
C LYS A 356 23.87 9.57 -2.26
N THR A 357 23.19 8.44 -2.15
CA THR A 357 22.64 7.66 -3.26
C THR A 357 21.22 7.23 -2.94
N PHE A 358 20.54 6.61 -3.90
CA PHE A 358 19.28 5.94 -3.64
C PHE A 358 19.49 4.73 -2.72
N PRO A 359 18.58 4.48 -1.77
CA PRO A 359 18.56 3.22 -1.05
C PRO A 359 18.10 2.09 -1.99
N ALA A 360 18.72 0.92 -1.89
CA ALA A 360 18.41 -0.23 -2.74
C ALA A 360 17.06 -0.86 -2.36
N PRO A 361 16.32 -1.50 -3.30
CA PRO A 361 15.16 -2.32 -2.95
C PRO A 361 15.51 -3.36 -1.86
N GLY A 362 14.60 -3.55 -0.91
CA GLY A 362 14.79 -4.36 0.29
C GLY A 362 15.46 -3.63 1.46
N THR A 363 16.02 -2.43 1.26
CA THR A 363 16.65 -1.66 2.34
C THR A 363 15.62 -1.30 3.41
N PHE A 364 15.93 -1.67 4.66
CA PHE A 364 15.15 -1.28 5.83
C PHE A 364 15.44 0.16 6.24
N LEU A 365 14.38 0.90 6.59
CA LEU A 365 14.37 2.30 6.96
C LEU A 365 13.42 2.53 8.15
N HIS A 366 13.53 3.70 8.77
CA HIS A 366 12.62 4.18 9.80
C HIS A 366 11.87 5.41 9.30
N LEU A 367 10.54 5.36 9.25
CA LEU A 367 9.67 6.49 8.94
C LEU A 367 9.30 7.22 10.23
N VAL A 368 9.77 8.46 10.37
CA VAL A 368 9.51 9.32 11.54
C VAL A 368 8.42 10.33 11.17
N THR A 369 7.27 10.25 11.83
CA THR A 369 6.06 11.02 11.47
C THR A 369 5.68 12.04 12.54
N SER A 370 4.94 13.09 12.16
CA SER A 370 4.41 14.07 13.12
C SER A 370 3.47 13.44 14.14
N SER A 371 3.80 13.64 15.42
CA SER A 371 3.01 13.28 16.59
C SER A 371 3.70 13.82 17.84
N ILE A 372 2.94 13.98 18.93
CA ILE A 372 3.48 14.42 20.22
C ILE A 372 3.20 13.30 21.23
N PRO A 373 4.20 12.46 21.59
CA PRO A 373 5.59 12.41 21.08
C PRO A 373 5.70 11.82 19.66
N LEU A 374 6.82 12.06 18.99
CA LEU A 374 7.09 11.53 17.65
C LEU A 374 6.99 10.01 17.62
N ARG A 375 6.44 9.48 16.52
CA ARG A 375 6.32 8.05 16.27
C ARG A 375 7.25 7.63 15.15
N VAL A 376 7.85 6.46 15.35
CA VAL A 376 8.76 5.83 14.39
C VAL A 376 8.14 4.52 13.95
N TYR A 377 7.99 4.36 12.64
CA TYR A 377 7.45 3.17 12.00
C TYR A 377 8.52 2.49 11.15
N PRO A 378 8.53 1.15 11.07
CA PRO A 378 9.41 0.47 10.13
C PRO A 378 9.00 0.81 8.69
N ALA A 379 9.96 0.86 7.79
CA ALA A 379 9.74 1.06 6.37
C ALA A 379 10.76 0.27 5.54
N TRP A 380 10.40 -0.09 4.31
CA TRP A 380 11.29 -0.75 3.36
C TRP A 380 11.20 -0.11 2.00
N VAL A 381 12.32 -0.07 1.30
CA VAL A 381 12.33 0.27 -0.12
C VAL A 381 11.77 -0.91 -0.90
N VAL A 382 10.66 -0.72 -1.61
CA VAL A 382 10.05 -1.78 -2.43
C VAL A 382 10.36 -1.61 -3.91
N GLN A 383 10.79 -0.42 -4.32
CA GLN A 383 11.03 -0.14 -5.71
C GLN A 383 12.18 0.85 -5.89
N ALA A 384 13.08 0.53 -6.81
CA ALA A 384 14.05 1.47 -7.35
C ALA A 384 13.33 2.71 -7.91
N PRO A 385 14.01 3.87 -8.01
CA PRO A 385 13.41 5.05 -8.60
C PRO A 385 12.83 4.73 -9.97
N LYS A 386 11.53 4.97 -10.15
CA LYS A 386 10.87 4.82 -11.44
C LYS A 386 10.50 6.18 -11.98
N GLU A 387 10.52 6.26 -13.29
CA GLU A 387 9.90 7.34 -14.04
C GLU A 387 8.37 7.26 -13.89
N SER A 388 7.75 8.31 -13.33
CA SER A 388 6.30 8.43 -13.20
C SER A 388 5.81 9.68 -13.94
N ARG A 389 4.73 9.53 -14.71
CA ARG A 389 4.01 10.63 -15.36
C ARG A 389 2.76 10.92 -14.55
N LEU A 390 2.83 11.90 -13.65
CA LEU A 390 1.66 12.56 -13.10
C LEU A 390 1.61 13.99 -13.67
N ARG A 391 0.44 14.39 -14.20
CA ARG A 391 0.17 15.74 -14.75
C ARG A 391 1.15 16.25 -15.82
N GLY A 392 1.71 15.36 -16.65
CA GLY A 392 2.58 15.76 -17.76
C GLY A 392 3.95 16.31 -17.35
N LEU A 393 4.29 16.25 -16.06
CA LEU A 393 5.62 16.54 -15.53
C LEU A 393 6.33 15.23 -15.21
N LEU A 394 7.59 15.15 -15.62
CA LEU A 394 8.50 14.09 -15.21
C LEU A 394 8.86 14.30 -13.73
N GLU A 395 8.11 13.66 -12.83
CA GLU A 395 8.49 13.48 -11.43
C GLU A 395 9.31 12.20 -11.33
N THR A 396 10.63 12.32 -11.44
CA THR A 396 11.47 11.20 -11.88
C THR A 396 12.68 10.91 -11.00
N VAL A 397 12.61 11.29 -9.73
CA VAL A 397 13.67 10.98 -8.77
C VAL A 397 13.08 10.45 -7.46
N ARG A 398 11.95 9.76 -7.48
CA ARG A 398 11.30 9.25 -6.26
C ARG A 398 11.38 7.73 -6.21
N PHE A 399 11.62 7.16 -5.02
CA PHE A 399 11.70 5.71 -4.82
C PHE A 399 10.47 5.20 -4.09
N GLY A 400 10.08 3.95 -4.35
CA GLY A 400 8.90 3.35 -3.74
C GLY A 400 9.21 2.82 -2.35
N ILE A 401 8.35 3.13 -1.39
CA ILE A 401 8.44 2.62 -0.03
C ILE A 401 7.22 1.80 0.35
N TYR A 402 7.41 0.92 1.33
CA TYR A 402 6.35 0.34 2.13
C TYR A 402 6.56 0.76 3.56
N SER A 403 5.53 1.29 4.20
CA SER A 403 5.48 1.40 5.65
C SER A 403 4.11 0.93 6.11
N PRO A 404 4.01 0.24 7.24
CA PRO A 404 2.73 -0.10 7.89
C PRO A 404 1.81 1.11 8.08
N VAL A 405 2.39 2.32 8.13
CA VAL A 405 1.68 3.59 8.22
C VAL A 405 2.15 4.50 7.10
N PHE A 406 1.28 4.78 6.14
CA PHE A 406 1.56 5.74 5.05
C PHE A 406 1.19 7.16 5.48
N LYS A 407 2.08 7.76 6.28
CA LYS A 407 1.99 9.17 6.72
C LYS A 407 3.18 9.96 6.21
N GLU A 408 3.00 11.28 6.19
CA GLU A 408 4.11 12.23 6.00
C GLU A 408 5.21 11.99 7.04
N GLY A 409 6.46 12.13 6.61
CA GLY A 409 7.59 11.85 7.48
C GLY A 409 8.94 11.84 6.81
N PHE A 410 9.97 11.84 7.66
CA PHE A 410 11.35 11.65 7.23
C PHE A 410 11.72 10.18 7.34
N LEU A 411 12.38 9.66 6.30
CA LEU A 411 12.94 8.32 6.27
C LEU A 411 14.39 8.38 6.72
N PHE A 412 14.75 7.52 7.66
CA PHE A 412 16.11 7.38 8.17
C PHE A 412 16.64 5.98 7.92
N SER A 413 17.94 5.89 7.61
CA SER A 413 18.65 4.63 7.68
C SER A 413 18.78 4.17 9.15
N PRO A 414 19.07 2.89 9.41
CA PRO A 414 19.38 2.42 10.77
C PRO A 414 20.57 3.16 11.41
N GLN A 415 21.45 3.75 10.60
CA GLN A 415 22.59 4.55 11.04
C GLN A 415 22.24 6.03 11.31
N GLY A 416 20.99 6.45 11.08
CA GLY A 416 20.52 7.82 11.34
C GLY A 416 20.76 8.81 10.19
N GLU A 417 21.08 8.34 8.98
CA GLU A 417 21.13 9.21 7.80
C GLU A 417 19.73 9.46 7.25
N VAL A 418 19.42 10.68 6.84
CA VAL A 418 18.17 11.01 6.14
C VAL A 418 18.21 10.37 4.75
N ALA A 419 17.49 9.27 4.60
CA ALA A 419 17.34 8.51 3.37
C ALA A 419 16.30 9.12 2.43
N GLY A 420 15.33 9.86 2.97
CA GLY A 420 14.33 10.57 2.17
C GLY A 420 13.25 11.28 2.98
N PHE A 421 12.26 11.81 2.26
CA PHE A 421 11.10 12.51 2.80
C PHE A 421 9.83 12.09 2.06
N VAL A 422 8.77 11.87 2.81
CA VAL A 422 7.42 11.54 2.34
C VAL A 422 6.55 12.77 2.62
N ASP A 423 6.21 13.51 1.58
CA ASP A 423 5.22 14.59 1.64
C ASP A 423 3.78 14.03 1.57
N LEU A 424 2.77 14.89 1.73
CA LEU A 424 1.36 14.49 1.74
C LEU A 424 0.95 13.76 0.46
N ALA A 425 1.33 14.31 -0.69
CA ALA A 425 1.02 13.70 -1.99
C ALA A 425 1.69 12.33 -2.13
N GLN A 426 2.92 12.20 -1.63
CA GLN A 426 3.70 10.98 -1.75
C GLN A 426 3.35 9.91 -0.73
N ALA A 427 2.75 10.27 0.41
CA ALA A 427 2.15 9.30 1.32
C ALA A 427 1.08 8.47 0.58
N ALA A 428 0.23 9.13 -0.22
CA ALA A 428 -0.77 8.45 -1.05
C ALA A 428 -0.13 7.60 -2.16
N LEU A 429 0.97 8.07 -2.76
CA LEU A 429 1.69 7.34 -3.82
C LEU A 429 2.69 6.31 -3.29
N ARG A 430 2.85 6.17 -1.97
CA ARG A 430 3.79 5.26 -1.30
C ARG A 430 5.21 5.40 -1.85
N SER A 431 5.67 6.64 -1.95
CA SER A 431 7.00 6.98 -2.46
C SER A 431 7.65 8.08 -1.62
N ALA A 432 8.92 8.35 -1.89
CA ALA A 432 9.68 9.36 -1.16
C ALA A 432 10.66 10.12 -2.05
N VAL A 433 10.87 11.40 -1.72
CA VAL A 433 11.97 12.22 -2.21
C VAL A 433 13.27 11.72 -1.57
N PRO A 434 14.34 11.45 -2.33
CA PRO A 434 15.56 10.86 -1.81
C PRO A 434 16.43 11.87 -1.07
N GLY A 435 17.10 11.38 -0.04
CA GLY A 435 17.92 12.19 0.87
C GLY A 435 18.99 13.01 0.17
N TRP A 436 19.60 12.47 -0.90
CA TRP A 436 20.61 13.21 -1.66
C TRP A 436 20.05 14.45 -2.35
N LEU A 437 18.78 14.43 -2.74
CA LEU A 437 18.10 15.53 -3.40
C LEU A 437 17.65 16.58 -2.38
N LEU A 438 17.16 16.14 -1.22
CA LEU A 438 16.95 17.01 -0.05
C LEU A 438 18.24 17.75 0.33
N ARG A 439 19.37 17.04 0.35
CA ARG A 439 20.69 17.63 0.63
C ARG A 439 21.05 18.74 -0.35
N LEU A 440 20.72 18.59 -1.63
CA LEU A 440 20.98 19.62 -2.65
C LEU A 440 20.09 20.84 -2.44
N SER A 441 18.79 20.63 -2.20
CA SER A 441 17.83 21.69 -1.89
C SER A 441 18.28 22.50 -0.67
N VAL A 442 18.59 21.82 0.45
CA VAL A 442 19.11 22.43 1.68
C VAL A 442 20.40 23.19 1.42
N LYS A 443 21.35 22.63 0.66
CA LYS A 443 22.60 23.32 0.35
C LYS A 443 22.35 24.60 -0.45
N LYS A 444 21.49 24.57 -1.46
CA LYS A 444 21.14 25.74 -2.28
C LYS A 444 20.52 26.84 -1.42
N PHE A 445 19.48 26.51 -0.64
CA PHE A 445 18.84 27.47 0.26
C PHE A 445 19.82 28.10 1.25
N LEU A 446 20.62 27.30 1.95
CA LEU A 446 21.56 27.82 2.96
C LEU A 446 22.70 28.67 2.38
N THR A 447 22.99 28.55 1.09
CA THR A 447 24.07 29.30 0.43
C THR A 447 23.59 30.49 -0.38
N GLN A 448 22.38 30.41 -0.96
CA GLN A 448 21.84 31.39 -1.90
C GLN A 448 20.60 32.13 -1.36
N GLY A 449 19.94 31.61 -0.32
CA GLY A 449 18.66 32.11 0.19
C GLY A 449 17.43 31.62 -0.58
N GLU A 450 17.64 31.11 -1.80
CA GLU A 450 16.59 30.59 -2.68
C GLU A 450 17.02 29.22 -3.26
N VAL A 451 16.05 28.44 -3.76
CA VAL A 451 16.33 27.15 -4.39
C VAL A 451 16.00 27.20 -5.87
N GLU A 452 17.03 27.34 -6.70
CA GLU A 452 16.91 27.23 -8.16
C GLU A 452 17.45 25.89 -8.68
N TRP A 453 16.65 25.22 -9.51
CA TRP A 453 17.05 23.97 -10.16
C TRP A 453 17.45 24.20 -11.62
N ALA A 454 18.54 23.55 -12.03
CA ALA A 454 18.92 23.51 -13.43
C ALA A 454 17.91 22.69 -14.25
N TRP A 455 17.76 23.06 -15.52
CA TRP A 455 16.83 22.44 -16.46
C TRP A 455 17.51 22.20 -17.80
N LEU A 456 17.28 21.03 -18.38
CA LEU A 456 17.76 20.65 -19.71
C LEU A 456 16.65 20.81 -20.77
N GLY A 457 15.41 20.46 -20.41
CA GLY A 457 14.24 20.55 -21.29
C GLY A 457 14.15 19.45 -22.33
N VAL A 458 14.36 18.20 -21.91
CA VAL A 458 14.06 16.99 -22.69
C VAL A 458 13.21 16.02 -21.89
N GLU A 459 12.37 15.26 -22.59
CA GLU A 459 11.80 14.01 -22.09
C GLU A 459 12.51 12.83 -22.76
N THR A 460 12.84 11.79 -22.00
CA THR A 460 13.60 10.64 -22.50
C THR A 460 13.02 9.31 -22.03
N VAL A 461 13.38 8.21 -22.68
CA VAL A 461 13.11 6.85 -22.20
C VAL A 461 14.35 5.96 -22.37
N ALA A 462 14.55 5.01 -21.45
CA ALA A 462 15.63 4.03 -21.55
C ALA A 462 15.50 3.16 -22.81
N LEU A 463 16.63 2.91 -23.48
CA LEU A 463 16.74 1.94 -24.56
C LEU A 463 16.77 0.50 -24.02
N THR A 464 15.60 -0.03 -23.71
CA THR A 464 15.46 -1.44 -23.36
C THR A 464 15.73 -2.35 -24.57
N PRO A 465 16.11 -3.63 -24.38
CA PRO A 465 16.31 -4.58 -25.47
C PRO A 465 15.11 -4.77 -26.41
N VAL A 466 13.90 -4.49 -25.92
CA VAL A 466 12.64 -4.52 -26.67
C VAL A 466 12.53 -3.28 -27.56
N VAL A 467 12.65 -2.09 -26.97
CA VAL A 467 12.60 -0.81 -27.70
C VAL A 467 13.67 -0.77 -28.79
N ARG A 468 14.91 -1.14 -28.46
CA ARG A 468 16.02 -1.18 -29.42
C ARG A 468 15.73 -2.06 -30.64
N ARG A 469 15.26 -3.30 -30.42
CA ARG A 469 14.97 -4.26 -31.50
C ARG A 469 13.84 -3.78 -32.40
N ALA A 470 12.79 -3.24 -31.80
CA ALA A 470 11.64 -2.76 -32.54
C ALA A 470 11.93 -1.51 -33.37
N LEU A 471 12.80 -0.63 -32.86
CA LEU A 471 13.19 0.61 -33.53
C LEU A 471 14.44 0.49 -34.43
N GLY A 472 15.03 -0.71 -34.55
CA GLY A 472 16.23 -0.94 -35.37
C GLY A 472 17.48 -0.15 -34.94
N LEU A 473 17.58 0.23 -33.66
CA LEU A 473 18.66 1.08 -33.16
C LEU A 473 19.96 0.27 -32.95
N LYS A 474 21.09 0.84 -33.38
CA LYS A 474 22.43 0.20 -33.28
C LYS A 474 23.03 0.26 -31.87
N GLN A 475 22.58 1.20 -31.05
CA GLN A 475 23.12 1.47 -29.72
C GLN A 475 22.62 0.40 -28.73
N SER A 476 23.53 -0.12 -27.89
CA SER A 476 23.21 -1.14 -26.89
C SER A 476 22.58 -0.57 -25.61
N PHE A 477 22.75 0.73 -25.37
CA PHE A 477 22.22 1.48 -24.23
C PHE A 477 22.03 2.95 -24.62
N GLY A 478 21.40 3.74 -23.74
CA GLY A 478 21.17 5.17 -23.94
C GLY A 478 19.72 5.57 -23.67
N LEU A 479 19.48 6.87 -23.78
CA LEU A 479 18.19 7.49 -23.54
C LEU A 479 17.65 8.05 -24.85
N LEU A 480 16.58 7.45 -25.37
CA LEU A 480 15.88 7.94 -26.55
C LEU A 480 15.16 9.24 -26.19
N VAL A 481 15.39 10.30 -26.97
CA VAL A 481 14.74 11.60 -26.79
C VAL A 481 13.30 11.53 -27.31
N LEU A 482 12.34 11.53 -26.38
CA LEU A 482 10.92 11.53 -26.68
C LEU A 482 10.40 12.90 -27.07
N ARG A 483 10.90 13.94 -26.41
CA ARG A 483 10.47 15.31 -26.60
C ARG A 483 11.60 16.27 -26.30
N VAL A 484 11.66 17.35 -27.07
CA VAL A 484 12.50 18.52 -26.75
C VAL A 484 11.56 19.70 -26.60
N TYR A 485 11.59 20.37 -25.45
CA TYR A 485 10.69 21.49 -25.22
C TYR A 485 11.15 22.71 -26.04
N PRO A 486 10.24 23.39 -26.76
CA PRO A 486 10.58 24.61 -27.50
C PRO A 486 11.24 25.67 -26.60
N GLY A 487 12.28 26.33 -27.11
CA GLY A 487 13.02 27.34 -26.33
C GLY A 487 13.83 26.80 -25.14
N SER A 488 13.91 25.47 -24.96
CA SER A 488 14.73 24.86 -23.92
C SER A 488 16.23 24.94 -24.23
N PRO A 489 17.09 24.75 -23.21
CA PRO A 489 18.52 24.53 -23.40
C PRO A 489 18.85 23.43 -24.42
N ALA A 490 18.14 22.31 -24.36
CA ALA A 490 18.29 21.21 -25.30
C ALA A 490 17.95 21.61 -26.74
N ALA A 491 16.85 22.34 -26.95
CA ALA A 491 16.48 22.86 -28.26
C ALA A 491 17.56 23.80 -28.84
N ARG A 492 18.07 24.73 -28.01
CA ARG A 492 19.16 25.64 -28.42
C ARG A 492 20.46 24.90 -28.75
N ALA A 493 20.72 23.78 -28.08
CA ALA A 493 21.89 22.95 -28.34
C ALA A 493 21.70 21.99 -29.53
N GLY A 494 20.53 21.99 -30.18
CA GLY A 494 20.25 21.22 -31.37
C GLY A 494 19.88 19.74 -31.13
N LEU A 495 19.43 19.40 -29.91
CA LEU A 495 18.83 18.08 -29.67
C LEU A 495 17.49 17.96 -30.40
N VAL A 496 17.22 16.79 -30.95
CA VAL A 496 16.03 16.53 -31.78
C VAL A 496 15.28 15.29 -31.28
N ALA A 497 13.96 15.42 -31.09
CA ALA A 497 13.07 14.29 -30.86
C ALA A 497 12.66 13.64 -32.19
N GLY A 498 12.30 12.36 -32.17
CA GLY A 498 11.86 11.67 -33.39
C GLY A 498 10.61 12.31 -33.99
N SER A 499 10.56 12.39 -35.32
CA SER A 499 9.43 12.95 -36.07
C SER A 499 8.42 11.90 -36.50
N GLU A 500 8.88 10.66 -36.68
CA GLU A 500 8.04 9.51 -37.02
C GLU A 500 7.64 8.78 -35.73
N VAL A 501 6.53 8.06 -35.78
CA VAL A 501 5.93 7.50 -34.58
C VAL A 501 5.64 6.02 -34.80
N GLN A 502 6.17 5.16 -33.92
CA GLN A 502 5.98 3.71 -34.01
C GLN A 502 5.29 3.17 -32.74
N ALA A 503 4.24 2.38 -32.94
CA ALA A 503 3.52 1.71 -31.86
C ALA A 503 4.23 0.41 -31.44
N LEU A 504 4.40 0.23 -30.14
CA LEU A 504 5.02 -0.91 -29.48
C LEU A 504 4.14 -1.33 -28.30
N GLY A 505 3.29 -2.33 -28.53
CA GLY A 505 2.21 -2.67 -27.61
C GLY A 505 1.24 -1.50 -27.42
N ASN A 506 0.97 -1.12 -26.17
CA ASN A 506 0.09 0.02 -25.85
C ASN A 506 0.83 1.36 -25.75
N ARG A 507 2.06 1.45 -26.28
CA ARG A 507 2.90 2.65 -26.19
C ARG A 507 3.37 3.08 -27.56
N VAL A 508 3.65 4.36 -27.66
CA VAL A 508 3.98 5.03 -28.90
C VAL A 508 5.31 5.73 -28.71
N TYR A 509 6.29 5.42 -29.57
CA TYR A 509 7.65 5.92 -29.47
C TYR A 509 7.99 6.76 -30.71
N PRO A 510 8.55 7.97 -30.52
CA PRO A 510 9.08 8.75 -31.63
C PRO A 510 10.41 8.14 -32.09
N VAL A 511 10.53 7.91 -33.40
CA VAL A 511 11.68 7.27 -34.05
C VAL A 511 12.41 8.27 -34.95
N GLY A 512 13.69 8.02 -35.19
CA GLY A 512 14.57 8.92 -35.96
C GLY A 512 15.13 10.12 -35.17
N GLY A 513 14.85 10.20 -33.88
CA GLY A 513 15.39 11.23 -32.97
C GLY A 513 16.76 10.87 -32.39
N ASP A 514 17.23 11.74 -31.51
CA ASP A 514 18.50 11.58 -30.82
C ASP A 514 18.45 10.51 -29.73
N VAL A 515 19.60 9.85 -29.52
CA VAL A 515 19.83 8.97 -28.35
C VAL A 515 20.99 9.54 -27.54
N ILE A 516 20.72 9.95 -26.30
CA ILE A 516 21.75 10.42 -25.38
C ILE A 516 22.43 9.21 -24.74
N LEU A 517 23.73 9.04 -24.98
CA LEU A 517 24.51 7.90 -24.51
C LEU A 517 25.27 8.20 -23.23
N GLU A 518 25.79 9.42 -23.10
CA GLU A 518 26.56 9.83 -21.93
C GLU A 518 26.23 11.26 -21.51
N GLY A 519 26.32 11.51 -20.21
CA GLY A 519 26.27 12.85 -19.62
C GLY A 519 27.47 13.06 -18.70
N ALA A 520 28.22 14.14 -18.90
CA ALA A 520 29.44 14.43 -18.15
C ALA A 520 30.46 13.27 -18.14
N GLY A 521 30.59 12.58 -19.28
CA GLY A 521 31.52 11.45 -19.45
C GLY A 521 31.10 10.13 -18.79
N ARG A 522 29.87 10.04 -18.28
CA ARG A 522 29.31 8.81 -17.69
C ARG A 522 28.23 8.21 -18.60
N PRO A 523 28.21 6.89 -18.81
CA PRO A 523 27.13 6.23 -19.54
C PRO A 523 25.78 6.41 -18.84
N LEU A 524 24.73 6.52 -19.64
CA LEU A 524 23.35 6.70 -19.20
C LEU A 524 22.51 5.51 -19.67
N TYR A 525 21.99 4.78 -18.71
CA TYR A 525 21.12 3.62 -18.90
C TYR A 525 19.66 3.97 -18.59
N GLU A 526 19.44 4.81 -17.57
CA GLU A 526 18.11 5.15 -17.08
C GLU A 526 17.89 6.68 -17.07
N PRO A 527 16.68 7.18 -17.42
CA PRO A 527 16.37 8.61 -17.42
C PRO A 527 16.70 9.34 -16.11
N VAL A 528 16.54 8.66 -14.97
CA VAL A 528 16.85 9.19 -13.64
C VAL A 528 18.32 9.61 -13.50
N GLU A 529 19.24 8.97 -14.22
CA GLU A 529 20.66 9.28 -14.16
C GLU A 529 20.95 10.63 -14.84
N LEU A 530 20.36 10.87 -16.02
CA LEU A 530 20.45 12.17 -16.70
C LEU A 530 19.83 13.27 -15.86
N GLN A 531 18.67 12.99 -15.26
CA GLN A 531 18.00 13.96 -14.41
C GLN A 531 18.80 14.27 -13.15
N ALA A 532 19.38 13.26 -12.48
CA ALA A 532 20.24 13.47 -11.32
C ALA A 532 21.49 14.30 -11.68
N LEU A 533 22.07 14.08 -12.85
CA LEU A 533 23.18 14.89 -13.37
C LEU A 533 22.77 16.35 -13.60
N VAL A 534 21.56 16.60 -14.11
CA VAL A 534 21.05 17.96 -14.33
C VAL A 534 20.73 18.64 -12.99
N LEU A 535 20.00 17.98 -12.09
CA LEU A 535 19.62 18.53 -10.78
C LEU A 535 20.83 18.79 -9.87
N GLY A 536 21.91 18.03 -10.05
CA GLY A 536 23.17 18.22 -9.32
C GLY A 536 24.00 19.45 -9.74
N ARG A 537 23.52 20.26 -10.69
CA ARG A 537 24.23 21.42 -11.25
C ARG A 537 23.49 22.73 -11.02
N GLU A 538 24.24 23.83 -11.17
CA GLU A 538 23.67 25.17 -11.14
C GLU A 538 23.14 25.61 -12.52
N PRO A 539 22.06 26.41 -12.56
CA PRO A 539 21.65 27.07 -13.80
C PRO A 539 22.80 27.86 -14.43
N GLY A 540 22.95 27.75 -15.75
CA GLY A 540 24.04 28.37 -16.50
C GLY A 540 25.30 27.52 -16.65
N GLU A 541 25.46 26.43 -15.90
CA GLU A 541 26.54 25.47 -16.13
C GLU A 541 26.43 24.77 -17.49
N VAL A 542 27.57 24.34 -18.03
CA VAL A 542 27.63 23.59 -19.29
C VAL A 542 27.68 22.09 -19.01
N LEU A 543 26.68 21.36 -19.50
CA LEU A 543 26.64 19.90 -19.50
C LEU A 543 27.07 19.36 -20.87
N GLY A 544 28.11 18.54 -20.88
CA GLY A 544 28.52 17.79 -22.07
C GLY A 544 27.73 16.50 -22.22
N LEU A 545 27.17 16.27 -23.40
CA LEU A 545 26.39 15.09 -23.75
C LEU A 545 27.03 14.39 -24.96
N ARG A 546 27.20 13.07 -24.86
CA ARG A 546 27.54 12.23 -26.02
C ARG A 546 26.25 11.66 -26.60
N VAL A 547 25.96 12.01 -27.85
CA VAL A 547 24.64 11.78 -28.46
C VAL A 547 24.82 11.08 -29.80
N TRP A 548 23.99 10.08 -30.06
CA TRP A 548 23.81 9.56 -31.42
C TRP A 548 22.79 10.44 -32.15
N HIS A 549 23.27 11.20 -33.13
CA HIS A 549 22.49 12.22 -33.84
C HIS A 549 22.65 12.01 -35.35
N LYS A 550 21.53 11.83 -36.07
CA LYS A 550 21.51 11.62 -37.54
C LYS A 550 22.50 10.55 -38.03
N GLY A 551 22.56 9.42 -37.32
CA GLY A 551 23.40 8.28 -37.71
C GLY A 551 24.89 8.41 -37.40
N ARG A 552 25.31 9.43 -36.64
CA ARG A 552 26.71 9.60 -36.21
C ARG A 552 26.79 9.96 -34.72
N LEU A 553 27.91 9.61 -34.09
CA LEU A 553 28.21 10.04 -32.74
C LEU A 553 28.60 11.53 -32.75
N ARG A 554 28.02 12.32 -31.85
CA ARG A 554 28.33 13.74 -31.65
C ARG A 554 28.51 14.05 -30.17
N TYR A 555 29.32 15.06 -29.90
CA TYR A 555 29.44 15.65 -28.57
C TYR A 555 28.77 17.02 -28.57
N ILE A 556 27.74 17.19 -27.75
CA ILE A 556 26.93 18.41 -27.66
C ILE A 556 27.17 19.04 -26.30
N LYS A 557 27.53 20.32 -26.28
CA LYS A 557 27.63 21.12 -25.05
C LYS A 557 26.33 21.89 -24.86
N VAL A 558 25.65 21.67 -23.74
CA VAL A 558 24.37 22.31 -23.42
C VAL A 558 24.55 23.23 -22.23
N LYS A 559 24.29 24.53 -22.40
CA LYS A 559 24.23 25.49 -21.28
C LYS A 559 22.89 25.36 -20.58
N LEU A 560 22.87 24.80 -19.38
CA LEU A 560 21.65 24.52 -18.61
C LEU A 560 20.88 25.81 -18.30
N GLY A 561 19.56 25.73 -18.35
CA GLY A 561 18.66 26.84 -18.04
C GLY A 561 18.17 26.76 -16.60
N ARG A 562 17.44 27.80 -16.18
CA ARG A 562 16.64 27.75 -14.96
C ARG A 562 15.37 26.94 -15.23
N ARG A 563 15.01 26.05 -14.32
CA ARG A 563 13.71 25.38 -14.33
C ARG A 563 12.66 26.42 -14.00
N ARG A 564 11.72 26.66 -14.91
CA ARG A 564 10.54 27.48 -14.60
C ARG A 564 9.60 26.63 -13.75
N GLU A 565 8.99 27.23 -12.74
CA GLU A 565 7.93 26.58 -11.99
C GLU A 565 6.82 26.15 -12.96
N PRO A 566 6.26 24.94 -12.79
CA PRO A 566 5.23 24.41 -13.67
C PRO A 566 3.93 25.21 -13.67
#